data_AF-A0A6C0IVK5-F1
#
_entry.id   AF-A0A6C0IVK5-F1
#
_cell.length_a   1.000
_cell.length_b   1.000
_cell.length_c   1.000
_cell.angle_alpha   90.00
_cell.angle_beta   90.00
_cell.angle_gamma   90.00
#
_symmetry.space_group_name_H-M   'P 1'
#
loop_
_entity.id
_entity.type
_entity.pdbx_description
1 polymer ?
#
loop_
_entity_poly.entity_id
_entity_poly.type
_entity_poly.pdbx_seq_one_letter_code
_entity_poly.pdbx_strand_id
1 'polypeptide(L)'
;MNEFYEFIAYMILVVLTDKVIMRYVKHGYSARWFVIHAIANFFVVVKSYQDVLRVIMDPSVAMMGHYSFAPMFYVTFIHVHHLAAFDDLRFEDFMHHLIFVGIFFWMAVSEKWGPVQNVILFFMSGLPGGIDYVLLALVKLEQIEYGVEKIVNARLNIWIRGPGLVYCAILLFQALISGNHMLKTPYYSAVPIIVLVFVNAQFYTNQAVTSTARRIPSYSW
;
A
#
# COMPACT_ATOMS: atom_id res chain seq x y z
N MET A 1 11.76 -1.83 22.69
CA MET A 1 12.17 -3.25 22.65
C MET A 1 11.21 -4.12 21.87
N ASN A 2 9.88 -3.94 21.94
CA ASN A 2 8.93 -4.82 21.24
C ASN A 2 8.98 -4.70 19.68
N GLU A 3 9.08 -3.48 19.15
CA GLU A 3 9.02 -3.21 17.70
C GLU A 3 10.15 -3.85 16.89
N PHE A 4 11.36 -3.98 17.46
CA PHE A 4 12.48 -4.63 16.78
C PHE A 4 12.28 -6.15 16.62
N TYR A 5 11.72 -6.81 17.64
CA TYR A 5 11.37 -8.23 17.55
C TYR A 5 10.21 -8.44 16.59
N GLU A 6 9.20 -7.56 16.59
CA GLU A 6 8.12 -7.57 15.59
C GLU A 6 8.67 -7.41 14.18
N PHE A 7 9.61 -6.48 13.97
CA PHE A 7 10.29 -6.28 12.69
C PHE A 7 10.96 -7.57 12.21
N ILE A 8 11.79 -8.22 13.04
CA ILE A 8 12.43 -9.50 12.68
C ILE A 8 11.37 -10.59 12.42
N ALA A 9 10.34 -10.68 13.24
CA ALA A 9 9.29 -11.67 13.10
C ALA A 9 8.53 -11.54 11.77
N TYR A 10 8.20 -10.32 11.34
CA TYR A 10 7.53 -10.08 10.07
C TYR A 10 8.43 -10.34 8.87
N MET A 11 9.74 -10.05 8.97
CA MET A 11 10.71 -10.44 7.94
C MET A 11 10.72 -11.95 7.73
N ILE A 12 10.80 -12.72 8.82
CA ILE A 12 10.77 -14.19 8.78
C ILE A 12 9.43 -14.67 8.21
N LEU A 13 8.32 -14.07 8.64
CA LEU A 13 6.98 -14.44 8.18
C LEU A 13 6.81 -14.26 6.66
N VAL A 14 7.34 -13.18 6.08
CA VAL A 14 7.32 -12.96 4.63
C VAL A 14 8.07 -14.07 3.89
N VAL A 15 9.29 -14.41 4.34
CA VAL A 15 10.09 -15.48 3.74
C VAL A 15 9.41 -16.85 3.87
N LEU A 16 8.80 -17.14 5.03
CA LEU A 16 8.08 -18.39 5.23
C LEU A 16 6.82 -18.47 4.36
N THR A 17 6.08 -17.37 4.24
CA THR A 17 4.89 -17.27 3.37
C THR A 17 5.26 -17.60 1.93
N ASP A 18 6.35 -17.00 1.44
CA ASP A 18 6.87 -17.27 0.11
C ASP A 18 7.29 -18.75 -0.08
N LYS A 19 8.01 -19.34 0.89
CA LYS A 19 8.36 -20.77 0.86
C LYS A 19 7.16 -21.70 0.82
N VAL A 20 6.06 -21.35 1.49
CA VAL A 20 4.81 -22.11 1.43
C VAL A 20 4.19 -21.97 0.05
N ILE A 21 4.10 -20.75 -0.50
CA ILE A 21 3.53 -20.48 -1.83
C ILE A 21 4.28 -21.22 -2.93
N MET A 22 5.62 -21.28 -2.87
CA MET A 22 6.44 -22.04 -3.83
C MET A 22 6.04 -23.52 -3.93
N ARG A 23 5.43 -24.11 -2.89
CA ARG A 23 4.96 -25.51 -2.95
C ARG A 23 3.75 -25.68 -3.86
N TYR A 24 2.94 -24.63 -4.02
CA TYR A 24 1.65 -24.67 -4.72
C TYR A 24 1.69 -23.93 -6.06
N VAL A 25 2.43 -22.83 -6.18
CA VAL A 25 2.60 -22.06 -7.42
C VAL A 25 3.94 -22.41 -8.05
N LYS A 26 3.95 -23.51 -8.82
CA LYS A 26 5.17 -24.09 -9.42
C LYS A 26 5.57 -23.46 -10.76
N HIS A 27 4.66 -22.77 -11.42
CA HIS A 27 4.87 -22.16 -12.74
C HIS A 27 4.47 -20.68 -12.72
N GLY A 28 5.41 -19.81 -13.13
CA GLY A 28 5.19 -18.37 -13.27
C GLY A 28 5.77 -17.54 -12.11
N TYR A 29 7.00 -17.04 -12.28
CA TYR A 29 7.65 -16.10 -11.35
C TYR A 29 6.74 -14.93 -10.98
N SER A 30 6.06 -14.33 -11.97
CA SER A 30 5.13 -13.22 -11.73
C SER A 30 3.86 -13.65 -10.99
N ALA A 31 3.33 -14.87 -11.21
CA ALA A 31 2.13 -15.35 -10.51
C ALA A 31 2.40 -15.52 -9.01
N ARG A 32 3.56 -16.09 -8.67
CA ARG A 32 4.04 -16.24 -7.29
C ARG A 32 4.15 -14.89 -6.59
N TRP A 33 4.80 -13.91 -7.25
CA TRP A 33 4.88 -12.54 -6.73
C TRP A 33 3.50 -11.97 -6.42
N PHE A 34 2.56 -12.09 -7.36
CA PHE A 34 1.22 -11.54 -7.19
C PHE A 34 0.46 -12.19 -6.03
N VAL A 35 0.60 -13.50 -5.83
CA VAL A 35 -0.01 -14.19 -4.68
C VAL A 35 0.59 -13.73 -3.35
N ILE A 36 1.92 -13.63 -3.24
CA ILE A 36 2.59 -13.14 -2.02
C ILE A 36 2.11 -11.72 -1.70
N HIS A 37 2.06 -10.87 -2.71
CA HIS A 37 1.66 -9.48 -2.55
C HIS A 37 0.18 -9.35 -2.18
N ALA A 38 -0.70 -10.16 -2.75
CA ALA A 38 -2.11 -10.23 -2.35
C ALA A 38 -2.29 -10.59 -0.88
N ILE A 39 -1.55 -11.59 -0.37
CA ILE A 39 -1.58 -11.98 1.04
C ILE A 39 -1.09 -10.82 1.93
N ALA A 40 -0.02 -10.15 1.52
CA ALA A 40 0.51 -9.01 2.25
C ALA A 40 -0.47 -7.85 2.34
N ASN A 41 -1.14 -7.56 1.24
CA ASN A 41 -2.16 -6.51 1.17
C ASN A 41 -3.37 -6.86 2.06
N PHE A 42 -3.78 -8.14 2.07
CA PHE A 42 -4.82 -8.61 2.99
C PHE A 42 -4.40 -8.52 4.46
N PHE A 43 -3.14 -8.83 4.77
CA PHE A 43 -2.60 -8.64 6.12
C PHE A 43 -2.65 -7.15 6.53
N VAL A 44 -2.29 -6.23 5.63
CA VAL A 44 -2.42 -4.79 5.86
C VAL A 44 -3.87 -4.42 6.16
N VAL A 45 -4.84 -4.90 5.36
CA VAL A 45 -6.27 -4.66 5.59
C VAL A 45 -6.69 -5.08 7.00
N VAL A 46 -6.38 -6.32 7.39
CA VAL A 46 -6.77 -6.85 8.71
C VAL A 46 -6.12 -6.04 9.84
N LYS A 47 -4.83 -5.73 9.73
CA LYS A 47 -4.07 -5.05 10.79
C LYS A 47 -4.34 -3.55 10.87
N SER A 48 -4.83 -2.92 9.80
CA SER A 48 -5.20 -1.51 9.78
C SER A 48 -6.69 -1.25 10.01
N TYR A 49 -7.54 -2.28 9.99
CA TYR A 49 -8.99 -2.14 10.02
C TYR A 49 -9.52 -1.29 11.20
N GLN A 50 -9.02 -1.52 12.41
CA GLN A 50 -9.45 -0.75 13.59
C GLN A 50 -9.05 0.73 13.49
N ASP A 51 -7.85 1.02 12.99
CA ASP A 51 -7.38 2.39 12.79
C ASP A 51 -8.19 3.09 11.69
N VAL A 52 -8.49 2.39 10.59
CA VAL A 52 -9.35 2.89 9.51
C VAL A 52 -10.74 3.24 10.03
N LEU A 53 -11.39 2.34 10.77
CA LEU A 53 -12.69 2.62 11.36
C LEU A 53 -12.63 3.82 12.30
N ARG A 54 -11.64 3.85 13.19
CA ARG A 54 -11.46 4.93 14.17
C ARG A 54 -11.33 6.30 13.49
N VAL A 55 -10.48 6.40 12.47
CA VAL A 55 -10.22 7.67 11.77
C VAL A 55 -11.40 8.08 10.88
N ILE A 56 -12.10 7.14 10.25
CA ILE A 56 -13.30 7.46 9.46
C ILE A 56 -14.43 7.96 10.36
N MET A 57 -14.62 7.35 11.54
CA MET A 57 -15.67 7.76 12.49
C MET A 57 -15.35 9.09 13.18
N ASP A 58 -14.08 9.35 13.48
CA ASP A 58 -13.62 10.61 14.05
C ASP A 58 -12.31 11.07 13.39
N PRO A 59 -12.39 11.88 12.33
CA PRO A 59 -11.22 12.39 11.63
C PRO A 59 -10.26 13.18 12.52
N SER A 60 -10.74 13.74 13.64
CA SER A 60 -9.91 14.54 14.54
C SER A 60 -8.84 13.72 15.24
N VAL A 61 -9.05 12.40 15.40
CA VAL A 61 -8.09 11.49 16.04
C VAL A 61 -7.13 10.82 15.06
N ALA A 62 -7.12 11.24 13.78
CA ALA A 62 -6.24 10.69 12.74
C ALA A 62 -4.78 10.57 13.17
N MET A 63 -4.32 11.58 13.91
CA MET A 63 -2.95 11.68 14.40
C MET A 63 -2.81 11.27 15.87
N MET A 64 -3.88 10.87 16.56
CA MET A 64 -3.88 10.69 18.01
C MET A 64 -4.15 9.26 18.43
N GLY A 65 -3.30 8.77 19.33
CA GLY A 65 -3.48 7.49 20.02
C GLY A 65 -2.58 6.38 19.50
N HIS A 66 -2.76 5.20 20.11
CA HIS A 66 -1.99 4.01 19.80
C HIS A 66 -2.39 3.44 18.42
N TYR A 67 -1.40 2.95 17.69
CA TYR A 67 -1.53 2.25 16.42
C TYR A 67 -0.40 1.21 16.30
N SER A 68 -0.52 0.25 15.39
CA SER A 68 0.48 -0.80 15.20
C SER A 68 1.40 -0.51 14.01
N PHE A 69 2.70 -0.77 14.15
CA PHE A 69 3.66 -0.76 13.02
C PHE A 69 3.61 -2.03 12.16
N ALA A 70 2.85 -3.06 12.58
CA ALA A 70 2.78 -4.34 11.88
C ALA A 70 2.46 -4.22 10.37
N PRO A 71 1.45 -3.44 9.93
CA PRO A 71 1.16 -3.27 8.50
C PRO A 71 2.36 -2.70 7.73
N MET A 72 3.02 -1.69 8.33
CA MET A 72 4.18 -1.02 7.75
C MET A 72 5.33 -1.99 7.57
N PHE A 73 5.73 -2.69 8.65
CA PHE A 73 6.84 -3.64 8.59
C PHE A 73 6.59 -4.71 7.54
N TYR A 74 5.38 -5.31 7.54
CA TYR A 74 5.06 -6.35 6.58
C TYR A 74 5.15 -5.87 5.13
N VAL A 75 4.57 -4.70 4.82
CA VAL A 75 4.67 -4.11 3.47
C VAL A 75 6.11 -3.77 3.12
N THR A 76 6.90 -3.19 4.02
CA THR A 76 8.30 -2.89 3.72
C THR A 76 9.07 -4.17 3.38
N PHE A 77 8.85 -5.25 4.14
CA PHE A 77 9.55 -6.51 3.91
C PHE A 77 9.15 -7.24 2.64
N ILE A 78 7.87 -7.20 2.20
CA ILE A 78 7.54 -7.82 0.92
C ILE A 78 8.28 -7.15 -0.23
N HIS A 79 8.50 -5.83 -0.15
CA HIS A 79 9.17 -5.06 -1.19
C HIS A 79 10.69 -5.27 -1.11
N VAL A 80 11.27 -5.36 0.08
CA VAL A 80 12.68 -5.79 0.23
C VAL A 80 12.88 -7.21 -0.29
N HIS A 81 11.95 -8.12 0.01
CA HIS A 81 11.97 -9.49 -0.50
C HIS A 81 11.81 -9.52 -2.02
N HIS A 82 10.95 -8.69 -2.60
CA HIS A 82 10.80 -8.53 -4.05
C HIS A 82 12.13 -8.19 -4.71
N LEU A 83 12.80 -7.14 -4.21
CA LEU A 83 14.09 -6.70 -4.73
C LEU A 83 15.20 -7.77 -4.58
N ALA A 84 15.11 -8.64 -3.57
CA ALA A 84 16.12 -9.64 -3.28
C ALA A 84 15.89 -10.98 -4.00
N ALA A 85 14.62 -11.36 -4.22
CA ALA A 85 14.24 -12.70 -4.68
C ALA A 85 13.69 -12.75 -6.11
N PHE A 86 13.42 -11.60 -6.73
CA PHE A 86 12.88 -11.48 -8.09
C PHE A 86 13.80 -10.62 -8.94
N ASP A 87 14.07 -11.06 -10.16
CA ASP A 87 15.03 -10.50 -11.11
C ASP A 87 14.37 -9.73 -12.26
N ASP A 88 13.04 -9.76 -12.37
CA ASP A 88 12.25 -9.11 -13.42
C ASP A 88 11.88 -7.64 -13.11
N LEU A 89 12.76 -6.94 -12.40
CA LEU A 89 12.55 -5.57 -11.94
C LEU A 89 12.76 -4.56 -13.05
N ARG A 90 11.77 -3.69 -13.29
CA ARG A 90 11.90 -2.54 -14.18
C ARG A 90 12.40 -1.31 -13.41
N PHE A 91 12.82 -0.29 -14.15
CA PHE A 91 13.24 0.97 -13.56
C PHE A 91 12.10 1.62 -12.73
N GLU A 92 10.87 1.51 -13.22
CA GLU A 92 9.69 2.00 -12.51
C GLU A 92 9.47 1.28 -11.18
N ASP A 93 9.79 -0.02 -11.12
CA ASP A 93 9.74 -0.80 -9.89
C ASP A 93 10.79 -0.26 -8.92
N PHE A 94 12.04 -0.07 -9.37
CA PHE A 94 13.09 0.48 -8.50
C PHE A 94 12.74 1.87 -7.95
N MET A 95 12.22 2.77 -8.78
CA MET A 95 11.77 4.10 -8.36
C MET A 95 10.62 4.02 -7.35
N HIS A 96 9.65 3.13 -7.57
CA HIS A 96 8.54 2.93 -6.64
C HIS A 96 9.03 2.46 -5.27
N HIS A 97 9.95 1.49 -5.25
CA HIS A 97 10.49 0.93 -4.01
C HIS A 97 11.37 1.95 -3.27
N LEU A 98 12.19 2.73 -3.99
CA LEU A 98 13.04 3.73 -3.35
C LEU A 98 12.22 4.91 -2.79
N ILE A 99 11.34 5.48 -3.61
CA ILE A 99 10.60 6.71 -3.28
C ILE A 99 9.42 6.41 -2.35
N PHE A 100 8.58 5.43 -2.69
CA PHE A 100 7.35 5.19 -1.93
C PHE A 100 7.51 4.17 -0.81
N VAL A 101 8.46 3.24 -0.88
CA VAL A 101 8.70 2.31 0.23
C VAL A 101 9.82 2.84 1.12
N GLY A 102 10.97 3.21 0.57
CA GLY A 102 12.13 3.68 1.33
C GLY A 102 11.89 4.97 2.11
N ILE A 103 11.56 6.06 1.41
CA ILE A 103 11.35 7.38 2.05
C ILE A 103 10.15 7.36 2.98
N PHE A 104 9.03 6.77 2.54
CA PHE A 104 7.81 6.66 3.36
C PHE A 104 8.07 5.84 4.63
N PHE A 105 8.72 4.68 4.52
CA PHE A 105 9.08 3.86 5.67
C PHE A 105 9.95 4.64 6.64
N TRP A 106 11.03 5.26 6.16
CA TRP A 106 11.95 6.04 6.99
C TRP A 106 11.22 7.15 7.75
N MET A 107 10.38 7.94 7.06
CA MET A 107 9.61 9.01 7.68
C MET A 107 8.57 8.49 8.67
N ALA A 108 7.95 7.34 8.37
CA ALA A 108 6.92 6.76 9.21
C ALA A 108 7.46 6.09 10.48
N VAL A 109 8.70 5.59 10.47
CA VAL A 109 9.34 5.05 11.70
C VAL A 109 10.07 6.11 12.50
N SER A 110 10.56 7.17 11.85
CA SER A 110 11.26 8.27 12.53
C SER A 110 10.30 9.16 13.31
N GLU A 111 9.08 9.31 12.81
CA GLU A 111 8.05 10.17 13.39
C GLU A 111 6.79 9.34 13.67
N LYS A 112 6.13 9.59 14.80
CA LYS A 112 4.90 8.85 15.15
C LYS A 112 3.68 9.58 14.59
N TRP A 113 3.17 9.15 13.44
CA TRP A 113 2.05 9.81 12.75
C TRP A 113 0.67 9.42 13.27
N GLY A 114 0.59 8.52 14.24
CA GLY A 114 -0.69 8.04 14.74
C GLY A 114 -1.41 7.10 13.75
N PRO A 115 -2.71 6.84 14.00
CA PRO A 115 -3.51 5.89 13.21
C PRO A 115 -3.56 6.18 11.69
N VAL A 116 -3.41 7.43 11.25
CA VAL A 116 -3.45 7.81 9.82
C VAL A 116 -2.44 7.04 8.98
N GLN A 117 -1.30 6.65 9.57
CA GLN A 117 -0.30 5.82 8.88
C GLN A 117 -0.91 4.52 8.37
N ASN A 118 -1.72 3.86 9.20
CA ASN A 118 -2.37 2.62 8.83
C ASN A 118 -3.53 2.85 7.86
N VAL A 119 -4.20 4.00 7.92
CA VAL A 119 -5.21 4.41 6.93
C VAL A 119 -4.57 4.64 5.55
N ILE A 120 -3.41 5.30 5.49
CA ILE A 120 -2.66 5.47 4.25
C ILE A 120 -2.29 4.11 3.67
N LEU A 121 -1.73 3.21 4.47
CA LEU A 121 -1.39 1.86 4.03
C LEU A 121 -2.63 1.09 3.55
N PHE A 122 -3.77 1.21 4.22
CA PHE A 122 -5.02 0.56 3.80
C PHE A 122 -5.43 0.95 2.38
N PHE A 123 -5.38 2.24 2.03
CA PHE A 123 -5.77 2.71 0.69
C PHE A 123 -4.65 2.57 -0.34
N MET A 124 -3.38 2.65 0.06
CA MET A 124 -2.23 2.60 -0.85
C MET A 124 -1.91 1.16 -1.27
N SER A 125 -1.79 0.26 -0.30
CA SER A 125 -1.35 -1.12 -0.50
C SER A 125 -2.31 -2.16 0.07
N GLY A 126 -3.24 -1.79 0.95
CA GLY A 126 -4.20 -2.69 1.56
C GLY A 126 -5.31 -3.12 0.59
N LEU A 127 -6.53 -2.59 0.76
CA LEU A 127 -7.72 -3.15 0.11
C LEU A 127 -7.67 -3.04 -1.43
N PRO A 128 -7.39 -1.87 -2.04
CA PRO A 128 -7.36 -1.76 -3.50
C PRO A 128 -6.25 -2.62 -4.09
N GLY A 129 -5.06 -2.59 -3.49
CA GLY A 129 -3.92 -3.40 -3.91
C GLY A 129 -4.20 -4.89 -3.77
N GLY A 130 -4.82 -5.33 -2.69
CA GLY A 130 -5.13 -6.75 -2.45
C GLY A 130 -6.03 -7.32 -3.54
N ILE A 131 -7.08 -6.59 -3.92
CA ILE A 131 -7.98 -7.01 -5.00
C ILE A 131 -7.21 -7.04 -6.33
N ASP A 132 -6.45 -6.00 -6.65
CA ASP A 132 -5.68 -5.91 -7.90
C ASP A 132 -4.68 -7.07 -8.04
N TYR A 133 -3.91 -7.35 -7.00
CA TYR A 133 -2.92 -8.44 -7.01
C TYR A 133 -3.56 -9.83 -7.06
N VAL A 134 -4.75 -10.04 -6.47
CA VAL A 134 -5.52 -11.28 -6.69
C VAL A 134 -5.89 -11.42 -8.17
N LEU A 135 -6.41 -10.36 -8.80
CA LEU A 135 -6.78 -10.40 -10.21
C LEU A 135 -5.57 -10.63 -11.11
N LEU A 136 -4.43 -9.99 -10.84
CA LEU A 136 -3.19 -10.22 -11.55
C LEU A 136 -2.71 -11.67 -11.42
N ALA A 137 -2.83 -12.28 -10.24
CA ALA A 137 -2.55 -13.69 -10.04
C ALA A 137 -3.48 -14.57 -10.90
N LEU A 138 -4.79 -14.29 -10.89
CA LEU A 138 -5.78 -15.03 -11.70
C LEU A 138 -5.51 -14.88 -13.21
N VAL A 139 -5.08 -13.71 -13.69
CA VAL A 139 -4.66 -13.51 -15.09
C VAL A 139 -3.46 -14.40 -15.40
N LYS A 140 -2.45 -14.46 -14.53
CA LYS A 140 -1.26 -15.29 -14.74
C LYS A 140 -1.53 -16.79 -14.66
N LEU A 141 -2.61 -17.17 -13.99
CA LEU A 141 -3.13 -18.54 -13.95
C LEU A 141 -4.16 -18.82 -15.07
N GLU A 142 -4.32 -17.88 -16.01
CA GLU A 142 -5.25 -17.99 -17.15
C GLU A 142 -6.72 -18.21 -16.75
N GLN A 143 -7.09 -17.77 -15.54
CA GLN A 143 -8.45 -17.92 -15.00
C GLN A 143 -9.37 -16.75 -15.34
N ILE A 144 -8.79 -15.58 -15.64
CA ILE A 144 -9.52 -14.40 -16.12
C ILE A 144 -8.75 -13.70 -17.23
N GLU A 145 -9.46 -12.93 -18.05
CA GLU A 145 -8.83 -12.11 -19.08
C GLU A 145 -8.13 -10.87 -18.49
N TYR A 146 -7.02 -10.48 -19.09
CA TYR A 146 -6.27 -9.28 -18.70
C TYR A 146 -7.12 -7.99 -18.78
N GLY A 147 -8.06 -7.90 -19.72
CA GLY A 147 -8.97 -6.77 -19.83
C GLY A 147 -9.86 -6.58 -18.60
N VAL A 148 -10.31 -7.68 -18.00
CA VAL A 148 -11.15 -7.65 -16.78
C VAL A 148 -10.35 -7.08 -15.62
N GLU A 149 -9.10 -7.52 -15.42
CA GLU A 149 -8.21 -6.95 -14.39
C GLU A 149 -8.04 -5.45 -14.58
N LYS A 150 -7.75 -4.98 -15.80
CA LYS A 150 -7.56 -3.56 -16.08
C LYS A 150 -8.79 -2.73 -15.75
N ILE A 151 -9.99 -3.22 -16.10
CA ILE A 151 -11.25 -2.54 -15.79
C ILE A 151 -11.42 -2.36 -14.28
N VAL A 152 -11.21 -3.44 -13.52
CA VAL A 152 -11.37 -3.43 -12.08
C VAL A 152 -10.31 -2.56 -11.43
N ASN A 153 -9.04 -2.65 -11.86
CA ASN A 153 -7.94 -1.81 -11.39
C ASN A 153 -8.23 -0.31 -11.57
N ALA A 154 -8.70 0.10 -12.75
CA ALA A 154 -9.11 1.49 -12.99
C ALA A 154 -10.24 1.92 -12.05
N ARG A 155 -11.26 1.09 -11.84
CA ARG A 155 -12.37 1.39 -10.92
C ARG A 155 -11.90 1.48 -9.46
N LEU A 156 -11.03 0.57 -9.01
CA LEU A 156 -10.45 0.58 -7.67
C LEU A 156 -9.65 1.87 -7.43
N ASN A 157 -8.89 2.32 -8.43
CA ASN A 157 -8.13 3.56 -8.31
C ASN A 157 -9.02 4.80 -8.30
N ILE A 158 -10.01 4.90 -9.20
CA ILE A 158 -10.92 6.05 -9.27
C ILE A 158 -11.77 6.17 -8.00
N TRP A 159 -12.31 5.05 -7.49
CA TRP A 159 -13.34 5.09 -6.47
C TRP A 159 -12.86 4.82 -5.05
N ILE A 160 -11.71 4.15 -4.89
CA ILE A 160 -11.23 3.73 -3.56
C ILE A 160 -9.86 4.31 -3.26
N ARG A 161 -8.80 3.94 -4.00
CA ARG A 161 -7.42 4.35 -3.70
C ARG A 161 -7.23 5.86 -3.86
N GLY A 162 -7.61 6.43 -5.00
CA GLY A 162 -7.45 7.85 -5.28
C GLY A 162 -8.13 8.73 -4.23
N PRO A 163 -9.47 8.61 -4.04
CA PRO A 163 -10.19 9.36 -3.02
C PRO A 163 -9.68 9.11 -1.61
N GLY A 164 -9.39 7.87 -1.24
CA GLY A 164 -8.90 7.50 0.09
C GLY A 164 -7.54 8.12 0.42
N LEU A 165 -6.61 8.16 -0.54
CA LEU A 165 -5.30 8.79 -0.34
C LEU A 165 -5.38 10.32 -0.36
N VAL A 166 -6.25 10.92 -1.18
CA VAL A 166 -6.52 12.37 -1.10
C VAL A 166 -7.09 12.75 0.26
N TYR A 167 -8.03 11.95 0.79
CA TYR A 167 -8.55 12.13 2.14
C TYR A 167 -7.44 12.06 3.21
N CYS A 168 -6.52 11.08 3.12
CA CYS A 168 -5.37 11.00 4.01
C CYS A 168 -4.46 12.23 3.93
N ALA A 169 -4.22 12.75 2.71
CA ALA A 169 -3.44 13.98 2.53
C ALA A 169 -4.12 15.19 3.20
N ILE A 170 -5.45 15.29 3.14
CA ILE A 170 -6.22 16.34 3.82
C ILE A 170 -6.11 16.21 5.34
N LEU A 171 -6.21 14.99 5.90
CA LEU A 171 -6.04 14.75 7.34
C LEU A 171 -4.66 15.20 7.83
N LEU A 172 -3.61 14.83 7.09
CA LEU A 172 -2.24 15.23 7.38
C LEU A 172 -2.06 16.76 7.29
N PHE A 173 -2.66 17.40 6.28
CA PHE A 173 -2.65 18.86 6.15
C PHE A 173 -3.39 19.55 7.29
N GLN A 174 -4.57 19.05 7.68
CA GLN A 174 -5.34 19.56 8.81
C GLN A 174 -4.52 19.46 10.10
N ALA A 175 -3.83 18.34 10.33
CA ALA A 175 -2.95 18.18 11.47
C ALA A 175 -1.81 19.20 11.49
N LEU A 176 -1.23 19.51 10.33
CA LEU A 176 -0.17 20.49 10.19
C LEU A 176 -0.65 21.91 10.56
N ILE A 177 -1.82 22.32 10.08
CA ILE A 177 -2.33 23.70 10.29
C ILE A 177 -3.04 23.91 11.62
N SER A 178 -3.68 22.87 12.18
CA SER A 178 -4.41 22.97 13.44
C SER A 178 -3.50 23.16 14.64
N GLY A 179 -2.18 23.04 14.44
CA GLY A 179 -1.18 23.21 15.49
C GLY A 179 -1.39 22.24 16.65
N ASN A 180 -2.12 21.14 16.44
CA ASN A 180 -2.54 20.24 17.50
C ASN A 180 -1.29 19.65 18.16
N HIS A 181 -0.89 20.25 19.29
CA HIS A 181 0.44 20.17 19.91
C HIS A 181 0.83 18.77 20.41
N MET A 182 -0.03 17.78 20.22
CA MET A 182 0.18 16.40 20.66
C MET A 182 1.17 15.62 19.79
N LEU A 183 1.41 16.05 18.56
CA LEU A 183 2.49 15.52 17.73
C LEU A 183 3.30 16.69 17.17
N LYS A 184 4.54 16.79 17.65
CA LYS A 184 5.56 17.73 17.17
C LYS A 184 6.11 17.27 15.82
N THR A 185 5.25 16.87 14.88
CA THR A 185 5.69 16.40 13.58
C THR A 185 6.32 17.56 12.82
N PRO A 186 7.63 17.53 12.52
CA PRO A 186 8.30 18.68 11.95
C PRO A 186 7.82 18.95 10.51
N TYR A 187 7.73 20.23 10.12
CA TYR A 187 7.34 20.62 8.76
C TYR A 187 8.14 19.92 7.66
N TYR A 188 9.43 19.67 7.90
CA TYR A 188 10.32 18.98 6.96
C TYR A 188 9.92 17.52 6.70
N SER A 189 9.10 16.91 7.57
CA SER A 189 8.56 15.56 7.40
C SER A 189 7.11 15.60 6.91
N ALA A 190 6.30 16.54 7.42
CA ALA A 190 4.86 16.66 7.11
C ALA A 190 4.59 17.08 5.68
N VAL A 191 5.32 18.09 5.18
CA VAL A 191 5.07 18.59 3.82
C VAL A 191 5.42 17.52 2.78
N PRO A 192 6.59 16.87 2.82
CA PRO A 192 6.90 15.81 1.86
C PRO A 192 5.92 14.64 1.88
N ILE A 193 5.46 14.20 3.06
CA ILE A 193 4.54 13.06 3.13
C ILE A 193 3.16 13.40 2.56
N ILE A 194 2.65 14.61 2.81
CA ILE A 194 1.38 15.10 2.24
C ILE A 194 1.49 15.09 0.71
N VAL A 195 2.58 15.65 0.18
CA VAL A 195 2.82 15.71 -1.27
C VAL A 195 2.96 14.30 -1.84
N LEU A 196 3.74 13.42 -1.22
CA LEU A 196 3.94 12.05 -1.69
C LEU A 196 2.63 11.26 -1.72
N VAL A 197 1.81 11.35 -0.66
CA VAL A 197 0.50 10.66 -0.60
C VAL A 197 -0.44 11.21 -1.67
N PHE A 198 -0.52 12.52 -1.83
CA PHE A 198 -1.37 13.15 -2.85
C PHE A 198 -0.92 12.79 -4.27
N VAL A 199 0.38 12.92 -4.57
CA VAL A 199 0.94 12.60 -5.89
C VAL A 199 0.77 11.12 -6.18
N ASN A 200 0.97 10.23 -5.20
CA ASN A 200 0.73 8.79 -5.36
C ASN A 200 -0.72 8.53 -5.77
N ALA A 201 -1.69 9.15 -5.09
CA ALA A 201 -3.11 9.03 -5.40
C ALA A 201 -3.40 9.37 -6.87
N GLN A 202 -2.95 10.55 -7.32
CA GLN A 202 -3.23 11.05 -8.66
C GLN A 202 -2.47 10.29 -9.74
N PHE A 203 -1.19 10.01 -9.51
CA PHE A 203 -0.31 9.36 -10.47
C PHE A 203 -0.76 7.92 -10.78
N TYR A 204 -1.02 7.10 -9.75
CA TYR A 204 -1.46 5.72 -9.96
C TYR A 204 -2.89 5.64 -10.50
N THR A 205 -3.77 6.58 -10.13
CA THR A 205 -5.10 6.67 -10.75
C THR A 205 -5.00 6.97 -12.24
N ASN A 206 -4.20 7.97 -12.62
CA ASN A 206 -3.99 8.31 -14.02
C ASN A 206 -3.37 7.15 -14.82
N GLN A 207 -2.40 6.43 -14.25
CA GLN A 207 -1.82 5.25 -14.87
C GLN A 207 -2.85 4.13 -15.07
N ALA A 208 -3.64 3.81 -14.06
CA ALA A 208 -4.66 2.76 -14.14
C ALA A 208 -5.67 3.06 -15.25
N VAL A 209 -6.18 4.30 -15.30
CA VAL A 209 -7.13 4.74 -16.34
C VAL A 209 -6.51 4.73 -17.73
N THR A 210 -5.31 5.30 -17.87
CA THR A 210 -4.62 5.35 -19.18
C THR A 210 -4.29 3.96 -19.69
N SER A 211 -3.84 3.05 -18.81
CA SER A 211 -3.54 1.66 -19.19
C SER A 211 -4.77 0.91 -19.69
N THR A 212 -5.93 1.21 -19.11
CA THR A 212 -7.20 0.60 -19.48
C THR A 212 -7.73 1.17 -20.79
N ALA A 213 -7.71 2.51 -20.96
CA ALA A 213 -8.15 3.19 -22.18
C ALA A 213 -7.34 2.76 -23.42
N ARG A 214 -6.05 2.45 -23.28
CA ARG A 214 -5.21 1.94 -24.37
C ARG A 214 -5.57 0.52 -24.82
N ARG A 215 -6.33 -0.22 -24.02
CA ARG A 215 -6.60 -1.66 -24.23
C ARG A 215 -8.06 -1.96 -24.50
N ILE A 216 -8.98 -1.08 -24.09
CA ILE A 216 -10.42 -1.36 -24.08
C ILE A 216 -11.13 -0.27 -24.90
N PRO A 217 -11.72 -0.61 -26.07
CA PRO A 217 -12.28 0.37 -27.01
C PRO A 217 -13.50 1.13 -26.49
N SER A 218 -14.30 0.52 -25.61
CA SER A 218 -15.51 1.15 -25.05
C SER A 218 -15.81 0.60 -23.66
N TYR A 219 -16.35 1.46 -22.80
CA TYR A 219 -16.68 1.18 -21.40
C TYR A 219 -18.19 1.19 -21.23
N SER A 220 -18.77 0.12 -20.68
CA SER A 220 -20.08 0.20 -20.02
C SER A 220 -19.89 0.51 -18.54
N TRP A 221 -20.72 1.39 -18.02
CA TRP A 221 -20.73 1.78 -16.61
C TRP A 221 -21.38 0.67 -15.78
#